data_AF-A0A4S8IP11-F1
#
_entry.id   AF-A0A4S8IP11-F1
#
_cell.length_a   1.000
_cell.length_b   1.000
_cell.length_c   1.000
_cell.angle_alpha   90.00
_cell.angle_beta   90.00
_cell.angle_gamma   90.00
#
_symmetry.space_group_name_H-M   'P 1'
#
loop_
_entity.id
_entity.type
_entity.pdbx_description
1 polymer ?
#
loop_
_entity_poly.entity_id
_entity_poly.type
_entity_poly.pdbx_seq_one_letter_code
_entity_poly.pdbx_strand_id
1 'polypeptide(L)'
;MQADGNLVIYSYGSAQWTSDTEGKRANYILVLQRDRNVVIYGPAIWSTDTNNGTPGVVISRNATSIPVVVASAAEDVNNTKIAMATKN
;
A
#
# COMPACT_ATOMS: atom_id res chain seq x y z
N MET A 1 -1.12 14.75 -2.44
CA MET A 1 -2.50 14.55 -1.92
C MET A 1 -3.27 15.84 -2.15
N GLN A 2 -4.50 15.73 -2.63
CA GLN A 2 -5.39 16.85 -2.88
C GLN A 2 -5.97 17.41 -1.57
N ALA A 3 -6.59 18.60 -1.64
CA ALA A 3 -7.10 19.29 -0.45
C ALA A 3 -8.35 18.63 0.17
N ASP A 4 -9.01 17.74 -0.57
CA ASP A 4 -10.17 16.96 -0.17
C ASP A 4 -9.82 15.62 0.48
N GLY A 5 -8.53 15.32 0.65
CA GLY A 5 -8.06 14.06 1.23
C GLY A 5 -7.70 13.00 0.21
N ASN A 6 -8.00 13.19 -1.08
CA ASN A 6 -7.70 12.18 -2.08
C ASN A 6 -6.22 12.13 -2.45
N LEU A 7 -5.60 10.95 -2.32
CA LEU A 7 -4.28 10.68 -2.85
C LEU A 7 -4.41 10.19 -4.30
N VAL A 8 -3.96 11.03 -5.23
CA VAL A 8 -3.99 10.73 -6.66
C VAL A 8 -2.56 10.64 -7.20
N ILE A 9 -2.30 9.59 -7.98
CA ILE A 9 -1.07 9.42 -8.74
C ILE A 9 -1.33 9.87 -10.17
N TYR A 10 -0.53 10.82 -10.64
CA TYR A 10 -0.62 11.36 -11.99
C TYR A 10 0.54 10.87 -12.86
N SER A 11 0.26 10.64 -14.14
CA SER A 11 1.25 10.44 -15.19
C SER A 11 0.86 11.30 -16.38
N TYR A 12 1.78 12.12 -16.89
CA TYR A 12 1.55 13.06 -18.00
C TYR A 12 0.29 13.94 -17.82
N GLY A 13 -0.03 14.32 -16.58
CA GLY A 13 -1.22 15.14 -16.26
C GLY A 13 -2.52 14.34 -16.15
N SER A 14 -2.52 13.03 -16.43
CA SER A 14 -3.68 12.16 -16.27
C SER A 14 -3.60 11.36 -14.97
N ALA A 15 -4.71 11.29 -14.23
CA ALA A 15 -4.80 10.42 -13.06
C ALA A 15 -4.69 8.96 -13.51
N GLN A 16 -3.74 8.23 -12.94
CA GLN A 16 -3.54 6.79 -13.18
C GLN A 16 -4.13 5.95 -12.06
N TRP A 17 -4.19 6.52 -10.85
CA TRP A 17 -4.71 5.86 -9.66
C TRP A 17 -5.16 6.88 -8.63
N THR A 18 -6.13 6.51 -7.81
CA THR A 18 -6.74 7.31 -6.74
C THR A 18 -7.00 6.41 -5.54
N SER A 19 -6.90 6.99 -4.34
CA SER A 19 -7.28 6.31 -3.08
C SER A 19 -8.78 6.23 -2.84
N ASP A 20 -9.58 6.98 -3.62
CA ASP A 20 -11.04 7.10 -3.51
C ASP A 20 -11.50 7.56 -2.12
N THR A 21 -10.81 8.59 -1.61
CA THR A 21 -11.03 9.16 -0.28
C THR A 21 -11.45 10.63 -0.33
N GLU A 22 -11.89 11.11 -1.50
CA GLU A 22 -12.33 12.49 -1.65
C GLU A 22 -13.46 12.84 -0.67
N GLY A 23 -13.24 13.91 0.07
CA GLY A 23 -14.14 14.40 1.10
C GLY A 23 -14.22 15.92 1.10
N LYS A 24 -14.41 16.49 2.29
CA LYS A 24 -14.45 17.95 2.45
C LYS A 24 -13.04 18.51 2.40
N ARG A 25 -12.89 19.75 1.93
CA ARG A 25 -11.59 20.44 2.04
C ARG A 25 -11.19 20.59 3.50
N ALA A 26 -10.06 20.01 3.87
CA ALA A 26 -9.54 20.01 5.23
C ALA A 26 -8.01 19.79 5.23
N ASN A 27 -7.44 19.70 6.42
CA ASN A 27 -6.03 19.36 6.59
C ASN A 27 -5.90 17.85 6.70
N TYR A 28 -5.33 17.24 5.66
CA TYR A 28 -5.01 15.83 5.63
C TYR A 28 -3.49 15.64 5.67
N ILE A 29 -3.02 14.52 6.23
CA ILE A 29 -1.59 14.14 6.19
C ILE A 29 -1.43 12.69 5.74
N LEU A 30 -0.37 12.41 4.98
CA LEU A 30 0.06 11.05 4.61
C LEU A 30 1.24 10.66 5.48
N VAL A 31 1.14 9.55 6.21
CA VAL A 31 2.15 9.12 7.18
C VAL A 31 2.61 7.70 6.87
N LEU A 32 3.93 7.50 6.77
CA LEU A 32 4.55 6.19 6.84
C LEU A 32 4.81 5.85 8.32
N GLN A 33 4.07 4.87 8.82
CA GLN A 33 4.17 4.37 10.18
C GLN A 33 5.36 3.40 10.35
N ARG A 34 5.75 3.14 11.60
CA ARG A 34 6.92 2.30 11.94
C ARG A 34 6.74 0.83 11.54
N ASP A 35 5.51 0.36 11.51
CA ASP A 35 5.10 -1.00 11.12
C ASP A 35 5.07 -1.21 9.59
N ARG A 36 5.52 -0.21 8.82
CA ARG A 36 5.57 -0.21 7.36
C ARG A 36 4.19 -0.03 6.70
N ASN A 37 3.22 0.49 7.44
CA ASN A 37 1.95 0.91 6.88
C ASN A 37 1.96 2.39 6.48
N VAL A 38 1.30 2.71 5.38
CA VAL A 38 1.07 4.09 4.95
C VAL A 38 -0.40 4.41 5.18
N VAL A 39 -0.66 5.50 5.92
CA VAL A 39 -2.00 5.90 6.35
C VAL A 39 -2.27 7.36 5.98
N ILE A 40 -3.49 7.63 5.51
CA ILE A 40 -4.01 9.00 5.36
C ILE A 40 -4.80 9.38 6.61
N TYR A 41 -4.43 10.50 7.22
CA TYR A 41 -5.10 11.06 8.40
C TYR A 41 -5.86 12.35 8.10
N GLY A 42 -7.03 12.43 8.74
CA GLY A 42 -8.14 13.33 8.59
C GLY A 42 -9.42 12.65 9.13
N PRO A 43 -9.43 12.26 10.43
CA PRO A 43 -9.50 10.86 10.89
C PRO A 43 -8.73 9.81 10.06
N ALA A 44 -8.49 8.59 10.55
CA ALA A 44 -7.90 7.55 9.70
C ALA A 44 -8.93 7.15 8.63
N ILE A 45 -8.71 7.60 7.38
CA ILE A 45 -9.67 7.41 6.28
C ILE A 45 -9.25 6.32 5.30
N TRP A 46 -7.95 6.00 5.26
CA TRP A 46 -7.40 4.97 4.38
C TRP A 46 -6.04 4.48 4.86
N SER A 47 -5.70 3.24 4.52
CA SER A 47 -4.48 2.53 4.89
C SER A 47 -4.06 1.62 3.73
N THR A 48 -2.75 1.45 3.52
CA THR A 48 -2.22 0.43 2.61
C THR A 48 -2.41 -1.00 3.12
N ASP A 49 -2.65 -1.16 4.43
CA ASP A 49 -2.74 -2.43 5.14
C ASP A 49 -1.48 -3.31 4.97
N THR A 50 -0.32 -2.66 4.86
CA THR A 50 0.99 -3.32 4.71
C THR A 50 1.74 -3.44 6.04
N ASN A 51 1.05 -3.19 7.16
CA ASN A 51 1.59 -3.37 8.50
C ASN A 51 2.05 -4.82 8.69
N ASN A 52 3.37 -5.05 8.60
CA ASN A 52 3.94 -6.37 8.76
C ASN A 52 4.55 -6.46 10.16
N GLY A 53 3.93 -7.28 11.03
CA GLY A 53 4.47 -7.63 12.35
C GLY A 53 5.76 -8.47 12.28
N THR A 54 6.12 -8.98 11.11
CA THR A 54 7.26 -9.87 10.90
C THR A 54 8.52 -9.06 10.50
N PRO A 55 9.60 -9.10 11.30
CA PRO A 55 10.88 -8.56 10.88
C PRO A 55 11.55 -9.56 9.93
N GLY A 56 11.71 -9.17 8.66
CA GLY A 56 12.73 -9.77 7.81
C GLY A 56 12.21 -10.50 6.59
N VAL A 57 13.01 -10.40 5.54
CA VAL A 57 12.89 -11.13 4.28
C VAL A 57 12.84 -12.63 4.57
N VAL A 58 11.77 -13.30 4.17
CA VAL A 58 11.73 -14.76 4.13
C VAL A 58 12.45 -15.18 2.84
N ILE A 59 13.49 -16.01 2.97
CA ILE A 59 14.28 -16.55 1.85
C ILE A 59 13.93 -18.03 1.72
N SER A 60 13.08 -18.37 0.75
CA SER A 60 12.82 -19.76 0.40
C SER A 60 13.99 -20.30 -0.43
N ARG A 61 14.67 -21.36 0.05
CA ARG A 61 15.78 -22.01 -0.64
C ARG A 61 15.20 -23.07 -1.57
N ASN A 62 15.28 -22.86 -2.88
CA ASN A 62 14.98 -23.89 -3.86
C ASN A 62 16.10 -24.95 -3.81
N ALA A 63 15.77 -26.24 -3.75
CA ALA A 63 16.74 -27.33 -3.56
C ALA A 63 17.64 -27.63 -4.77
N THR A 64 17.80 -26.67 -5.69
CA THR A 64 18.72 -26.74 -6.83
C THR A 64 19.60 -25.49 -6.79
N SER A 65 20.91 -25.68 -6.88
CA SER A 65 22.00 -24.76 -6.48
C SER A 65 22.10 -23.39 -7.21
N ILE A 66 20.99 -22.69 -7.40
CA ILE A 66 20.92 -21.37 -8.03
C ILE A 66 20.20 -20.44 -7.04
N PRO A 67 20.81 -19.34 -6.57
CA PRO A 67 20.09 -18.36 -5.77
C PRO A 67 19.06 -17.64 -6.65
N VAL A 68 17.79 -17.99 -6.51
CA VAL A 68 16.67 -17.18 -6.99
C VAL A 68 16.22 -16.31 -5.82
N VAL A 69 16.26 -14.99 -5.98
CA VAL A 69 15.62 -14.08 -5.03
C VAL A 69 14.10 -14.20 -5.21
N VAL A 70 13.49 -15.14 -4.49
CA VAL A 70 12.03 -15.13 -4.29
C VAL A 70 11.74 -14.25 -3.10
N ALA A 71 11.29 -13.02 -3.36
CA ALA A 71 10.65 -12.21 -2.34
C ALA A 71 9.35 -12.91 -1.92
N SER A 72 9.37 -13.67 -0.83
CA SER A 72 8.12 -14.18 -0.26
C SER A 72 7.48 -13.08 0.58
N ALA A 73 6.36 -12.56 0.09
CA ALA A 73 5.34 -12.00 0.96
C ALA A 73 4.72 -13.19 1.73
N ALA A 74 4.94 -13.27 3.04
CA ALA A 74 4.31 -14.30 3.86
C ALA A 74 2.80 -14.02 3.94
N GLU A 75 1.99 -15.05 3.63
CA GLU A 75 0.53 -15.05 3.69
C GLU A 75 -0.01 -14.80 5.10
N ASP A 76 -1.08 -14.00 5.20
CA ASP A 76 -2.15 -14.27 6.16
C ASP A 76 -3.41 -14.63 5.37
N VAL A 77 -3.99 -15.78 5.69
CA VAL A 77 -4.86 -16.60 4.83
C VAL A 77 -6.29 -16.02 4.70
N ASN A 78 -6.51 -14.78 5.15
CA ASN A 78 -7.82 -14.15 5.21
C ASN A 78 -7.90 -12.73 4.63
N ASN A 79 -6.86 -12.20 3.98
CA ASN A 79 -7.00 -10.87 3.35
C ASN A 79 -6.36 -10.80 1.97
N THR A 80 -7.14 -11.26 0.98
CA THR A 80 -6.91 -11.13 -0.45
C THR A 80 -6.92 -9.67 -0.88
N LYS A 81 -5.91 -8.86 -0.55
CA LYS A 81 -5.78 -7.52 -1.13
C LYS A 81 -4.33 -7.20 -1.47
N ILE A 82 -3.88 -7.74 -2.59
CA ILE A 82 -2.92 -7.02 -3.43
C ILE A 82 -3.72 -5.89 -4.08
N ALA A 83 -3.65 -4.69 -3.53
CA ALA A 83 -4.38 -3.55 -4.07
C ALA A 83 -3.69 -3.02 -5.35
N MET A 84 -4.17 -3.48 -6.50
CA MET A 84 -4.26 -2.70 -7.73
C MET A 84 -5.51 -3.17 -8.49
N ALA A 85 -6.56 -2.35 -8.53
CA ALA A 85 -7.69 -2.61 -9.41
C ALA A 85 -8.20 -1.29 -10.01
N THR A 86 -7.90 -1.11 -11.30
CA THR A 86 -8.66 -0.23 -12.19
C THR A 86 -9.89 -1.02 -12.65
N LYS A 87 -11.08 -0.49 -12.38
CA LYS A 87 -12.31 -1.04 -12.95
C LYS A 87 -12.58 -0.29 -14.27
N ASN A 88 -12.46 -0.99 -15.38
CA ASN A 88 -12.92 -0.52 -16.70
C ASN A 88 -14.45 -0.36 -16.73
#